data_AF-A0A356F289-F1
#
_entry.id   AF-A0A356F289-F1
#
_cell.length_a   1.000
_cell.length_b   1.000
_cell.length_c   1.000
_cell.angle_alpha   90.00
_cell.angle_beta   90.00
_cell.angle_gamma   90.00
#
_symmetry.space_group_name_H-M   'P 1'
#
loop_
_entity.id
_entity.type
_entity.pdbx_description
1 polymer ?
#
loop_
_entity_poly.entity_id
_entity_poly.type
_entity_poly.pdbx_seq_one_letter_code
_entity_poly.pdbx_strand_id
1 'polypeptide(L)'
;MRLVKKIIWSIVSLLLLVVLVVVGGYVFVRVKYKVDLFNTISQLKTLNESVDENVIAPDAFSELNMSGVKEQTDLSIVGLVTVDDESNYSVNLNSSLGEMQDIIKLNYLQVGALADNILQSQMGGKIKFNNKDIEIKLMQVKFDNVQNGGARFNTVFRLNITPFKDEMKGFPFDFLKKYVPDTLYISSTVDVSKTTTPFEYVITHVSLTINNLDNVKTQDLFHTLDTFLKFGSQETFNETIGNKVMGVLIGNESETGLAYSLKPLGATDYKFVIIDDIEYFTIQK
;
A
#
# COMPACT_ATOMS: atom_id res chain seq x y z
N MET A 1 -6.84 5.50 5.95
CA MET A 1 -7.61 5.29 7.21
C MET A 1 -8.96 4.60 7.03
N ARG A 2 -9.93 5.08 6.22
CA ARG A 2 -11.23 4.38 6.01
C ARG A 2 -11.07 2.97 5.41
N LEU A 3 -10.07 2.78 4.57
CA LEU A 3 -9.83 1.57 3.78
C LEU A 3 -9.44 0.35 4.65
N VAL A 4 -8.40 0.47 5.49
CA VAL A 4 -7.95 -0.58 6.43
C VAL A 4 -9.07 -0.99 7.39
N LYS A 5 -9.83 -0.01 7.90
CA LYS A 5 -11.01 -0.24 8.75
C LYS A 5 -12.05 -1.10 8.03
N LYS A 6 -12.30 -0.78 6.75
CA LYS A 6 -13.24 -1.51 5.91
C LYS A 6 -12.78 -2.96 5.79
N ILE A 7 -11.51 -3.23 5.43
CA ILE A 7 -11.01 -4.60 5.17
C ILE A 7 -11.18 -5.50 6.39
N ILE A 8 -10.70 -5.06 7.55
CA ILE A 8 -10.72 -5.86 8.78
C ILE A 8 -12.16 -6.20 9.15
N TRP A 9 -13.05 -5.19 9.13
CA TRP A 9 -14.47 -5.39 9.42
C TRP A 9 -15.15 -6.29 8.39
N SER A 10 -14.75 -6.19 7.12
CA SER A 10 -15.24 -7.02 6.05
C SER A 10 -14.86 -8.49 6.17
N ILE A 11 -13.63 -8.81 6.59
CA ILE A 11 -13.20 -10.20 6.86
C ILE A 11 -14.03 -10.82 7.99
N VAL A 12 -14.22 -10.07 9.09
CA VAL A 12 -15.03 -10.55 10.23
C VAL A 12 -16.51 -10.72 9.83
N SER A 13 -17.07 -9.76 9.10
CA SER A 13 -18.46 -9.78 8.65
C SER A 13 -18.72 -10.90 7.63
N LEU A 14 -17.73 -11.20 6.79
CA LEU A 14 -17.76 -12.31 5.86
C LEU A 14 -17.82 -13.66 6.60
N LEU A 15 -17.02 -13.82 7.67
CA LEU A 15 -17.03 -15.03 8.48
C LEU A 15 -18.40 -15.29 9.13
N LEU A 16 -19.05 -14.23 9.64
CA LEU A 16 -20.42 -14.32 10.16
C LEU A 16 -21.42 -14.71 9.08
N LEU A 17 -21.29 -14.12 7.89
CA LEU A 17 -22.17 -14.39 6.76
C LEU A 17 -22.06 -15.85 6.29
N VAL A 18 -20.84 -16.37 6.20
CA VAL A 18 -20.59 -17.78 5.86
C VAL A 18 -21.31 -18.71 6.85
N VAL A 19 -21.26 -18.44 8.16
CA VAL A 19 -21.96 -19.24 9.17
C VAL A 19 -23.49 -19.18 9.00
N LEU A 20 -24.04 -17.99 8.74
CA LEU A 20 -25.49 -17.80 8.61
C LEU A 20 -26.07 -18.44 7.34
N VAL A 21 -25.33 -18.39 6.23
CA VAL A 21 -25.85 -18.84 4.91
C VAL A 21 -25.69 -20.35 4.72
N VAL A 22 -24.67 -20.97 5.33
CA VAL A 22 -24.44 -22.43 5.24
C VAL A 22 -25.61 -23.26 5.81
N VAL A 23 -26.39 -22.71 6.76
CA VAL A 23 -27.47 -23.43 7.47
C VAL A 23 -28.76 -23.60 6.63
N GLY A 24 -28.93 -22.88 5.51
CA GLY A 24 -30.13 -23.10 4.66
C GLY A 24 -30.23 -22.32 3.35
N GLY A 25 -29.26 -21.46 3.03
CA GLY A 25 -29.32 -20.52 1.90
C GLY A 25 -28.30 -20.75 0.79
N TYR A 26 -27.46 -21.79 0.87
CA TYR A 26 -26.33 -21.98 -0.06
C TYR A 26 -26.75 -21.96 -1.54
N VAL A 27 -27.73 -22.79 -1.93
CA VAL A 27 -28.18 -22.89 -3.33
C VAL A 27 -28.72 -21.54 -3.82
N PHE A 28 -29.46 -20.83 -2.98
CA PHE A 28 -29.97 -19.50 -3.30
C PHE A 28 -28.85 -18.48 -3.50
N VAL A 29 -27.84 -18.47 -2.60
CA VAL A 29 -26.71 -17.54 -2.71
C VAL A 29 -25.87 -17.80 -3.95
N ARG A 30 -25.62 -19.08 -4.25
CA ARG A 30 -24.89 -19.48 -5.46
C ARG A 30 -25.62 -19.07 -6.74
N VAL A 31 -26.91 -19.35 -6.83
CA VAL A 31 -27.70 -19.06 -8.04
C VAL A 31 -27.95 -17.57 -8.21
N LYS A 32 -28.33 -16.86 -7.14
CA LYS A 32 -28.73 -15.45 -7.22
C LYS A 32 -27.55 -14.49 -7.28
N TYR A 33 -26.51 -14.73 -6.47
CA TYR A 33 -25.41 -13.80 -6.30
C TYR A 33 -24.10 -14.26 -6.94
N LYS A 34 -24.07 -15.47 -7.53
CA LYS A 34 -22.87 -16.09 -8.10
C LYS A 34 -21.70 -16.15 -7.10
N VAL A 35 -22.02 -16.31 -5.81
CA VAL A 35 -21.03 -16.49 -4.75
C VAL A 35 -20.95 -17.97 -4.40
N ASP A 36 -19.74 -18.53 -4.38
CA ASP A 36 -19.52 -19.89 -3.87
C ASP A 36 -18.91 -19.86 -2.47
N LEU A 37 -19.73 -20.16 -1.45
CA LEU A 37 -19.32 -20.15 -0.05
C LEU A 37 -18.22 -21.17 0.27
N PHE A 38 -18.10 -22.26 -0.49
CA PHE A 38 -16.99 -23.20 -0.27
C PHE A 38 -15.66 -22.59 -0.72
N ASN A 39 -15.66 -21.85 -1.83
CA ASN A 39 -14.50 -21.07 -2.26
C ASN A 39 -14.18 -19.99 -1.23
N THR A 40 -15.19 -19.28 -0.70
CA THR A 40 -15.00 -18.29 0.36
C THR A 40 -14.36 -18.89 1.62
N ILE A 41 -14.82 -20.06 2.07
CA ILE A 41 -14.22 -20.77 3.22
C ILE A 41 -12.76 -21.15 2.90
N SER A 42 -12.50 -21.67 1.71
CA SER A 42 -11.15 -22.04 1.28
C SER A 42 -10.21 -20.82 1.24
N GLN A 43 -10.71 -19.67 0.76
CA GLN A 43 -9.97 -18.41 0.72
C GLN A 43 -9.65 -17.92 2.14
N LEU A 44 -10.63 -17.94 3.06
CA LEU A 44 -10.43 -17.58 4.46
C LEU A 44 -9.40 -18.48 5.15
N LYS A 45 -9.39 -19.77 4.81
CA LYS A 45 -8.37 -20.69 5.30
C LYS A 45 -6.98 -20.34 4.75
N THR A 46 -6.88 -20.06 3.45
CA THR A 46 -5.64 -19.66 2.77
C THR A 46 -5.11 -18.32 3.30
N LEU A 47 -5.99 -17.36 3.62
CA LEU A 47 -5.62 -16.11 4.26
C LEU A 47 -4.95 -16.33 5.62
N ASN A 48 -5.34 -17.37 6.35
CA ASN A 48 -4.81 -17.65 7.68
C ASN A 48 -3.55 -18.55 7.67
N GLU A 49 -3.08 -18.96 6.49
CA GLU A 49 -1.82 -19.70 6.38
C GLU A 49 -0.62 -18.78 6.61
N SER A 50 0.52 -19.37 7.01
CA SER A 50 1.77 -18.63 7.14
C SER A 50 2.19 -18.05 5.79
N VAL A 51 2.63 -16.80 5.81
CA VAL A 51 3.11 -16.09 4.63
C VAL A 51 4.63 -16.10 4.62
N ASP A 52 5.23 -16.43 3.47
CA ASP A 52 6.65 -16.22 3.21
C ASP A 52 6.88 -14.79 2.70
N GLU A 53 7.48 -13.94 3.54
CA GLU A 53 7.71 -12.53 3.21
C GLU A 53 8.67 -12.37 2.02
N ASN A 54 9.59 -13.32 1.79
CA ASN A 54 10.52 -13.24 0.64
C ASN A 54 9.81 -13.52 -0.68
N VAL A 55 8.68 -14.22 -0.66
CA VAL A 55 7.87 -14.49 -1.86
C VAL A 55 6.94 -13.32 -2.16
N ILE A 56 6.34 -12.71 -1.14
CA ILE A 56 5.41 -11.58 -1.34
C ILE A 56 6.17 -10.26 -1.57
N ALA A 57 7.31 -10.06 -0.93
CA ALA A 57 8.14 -8.86 -1.01
C ALA A 57 9.61 -9.19 -1.38
N PRO A 58 9.87 -9.75 -2.58
CA PRO A 58 11.23 -10.16 -2.99
C PRO A 58 12.21 -8.98 -3.16
N ASP A 59 11.69 -7.78 -3.40
CA ASP A 59 12.44 -6.54 -3.64
C ASP A 59 12.32 -5.59 -2.43
N ALA A 60 12.28 -6.15 -1.21
CA ALA A 60 12.17 -5.38 0.01
C ALA A 60 13.38 -4.42 0.21
N PHE A 61 13.09 -3.20 0.64
CA PHE A 61 14.11 -2.23 1.02
C PHE A 61 14.52 -2.39 2.49
N SER A 62 15.56 -1.68 2.88
CA SER A 62 16.05 -1.60 4.26
C SER A 62 16.34 -0.16 4.65
N GLU A 63 16.49 0.09 5.96
CA GLU A 63 16.89 1.41 6.48
C GLU A 63 18.24 1.87 5.92
N LEU A 64 19.14 0.92 5.57
CA LEU A 64 20.44 1.23 4.96
C LEU A 64 20.30 2.00 3.64
N ASN A 65 19.18 1.86 2.94
CA ASN A 65 18.93 2.57 1.69
C ASN A 65 18.73 4.08 1.90
N MET A 66 18.45 4.56 3.12
CA MET A 66 18.34 6.00 3.42
C MET A 66 19.66 6.75 3.26
N SER A 67 20.80 6.08 3.40
CA SER A 67 22.12 6.67 3.10
C SER A 67 22.19 7.14 1.64
N GLY A 68 21.77 6.28 0.71
CA GLY A 68 21.68 6.59 -0.71
C GLY A 68 20.60 7.64 -1.03
N VAL A 69 19.48 7.64 -0.31
CA VAL A 69 18.47 8.73 -0.43
C VAL A 69 19.12 10.07 -0.09
N LYS A 70 19.80 10.15 1.06
CA LYS A 70 20.47 11.37 1.51
C LYS A 70 21.48 11.86 0.48
N GLU A 71 22.37 10.98 0.02
CA GLU A 71 23.37 11.30 -1.00
C GLU A 71 22.73 11.90 -2.26
N GLN A 72 21.70 11.24 -2.81
CA GLN A 72 21.02 11.72 -4.02
C GLN A 72 20.28 13.04 -3.80
N THR A 73 19.69 13.24 -2.62
CA THR A 73 19.01 14.49 -2.30
C THR A 73 20.00 15.64 -2.06
N ASP A 74 21.15 15.41 -1.43
CA ASP A 74 22.14 16.46 -1.13
C ASP A 74 22.82 17.02 -2.39
N LEU A 75 22.90 16.24 -3.48
CA LEU A 75 23.34 16.74 -4.78
C LEU A 75 22.43 17.85 -5.32
N SER A 76 21.19 17.92 -4.86
CA SER A 76 20.19 18.85 -5.35
C SER A 76 19.74 19.87 -4.28
N ILE A 77 19.32 19.41 -3.11
CA ILE A 77 18.83 20.20 -1.98
C ILE A 77 19.48 19.68 -0.70
N VAL A 78 20.56 20.32 -0.28
CA VAL A 78 21.24 20.00 0.98
C VAL A 78 20.27 20.16 2.15
N GLY A 79 20.19 19.13 3.00
CA GLY A 79 19.36 19.15 4.20
C GLY A 79 17.89 18.76 3.97
N LEU A 80 17.50 18.36 2.75
CA LEU A 80 16.22 17.69 2.50
C LEU A 80 16.09 16.40 3.31
N VAL A 81 17.20 15.64 3.41
CA VAL A 81 17.31 14.52 4.33
C VAL A 81 18.45 14.77 5.31
N THR A 82 18.12 14.74 6.60
CA THR A 82 19.07 14.88 7.71
C THR A 82 19.21 13.56 8.45
N VAL A 83 20.32 13.41 9.14
CA VAL A 83 20.62 12.29 10.03
C VAL A 83 21.09 12.88 11.36
N ASP A 84 20.56 12.40 12.47
CA ASP A 84 21.00 12.79 13.81
C ASP A 84 22.21 11.96 14.28
N ASP A 85 22.72 12.27 15.47
CA ASP A 85 23.88 11.57 16.05
C ASP A 85 23.59 10.09 16.37
N GLU A 86 22.31 9.71 16.44
CA GLU A 86 21.85 8.33 16.65
C GLU A 86 21.59 7.59 15.33
N SER A 87 21.95 8.19 14.20
CA SER A 87 21.72 7.65 12.84
C SER A 87 20.24 7.55 12.44
N ASN A 88 19.36 8.31 13.08
CA ASN A 88 17.95 8.41 12.67
C ASN A 88 17.81 9.41 11.53
N TYR A 89 17.22 8.97 10.42
CA TYR A 89 16.94 9.82 9.27
C TYR A 89 15.64 10.60 9.46
N SER A 90 15.63 11.85 9.01
CA SER A 90 14.44 12.71 8.95
C SER A 90 14.34 13.41 7.61
N VAL A 91 13.11 13.56 7.11
CA VAL A 91 12.82 14.29 5.86
C VAL A 91 12.32 15.68 6.20
N ASN A 92 13.02 16.69 5.72
CA ASN A 92 12.65 18.08 5.90
C ASN A 92 11.96 18.62 4.64
N LEU A 93 10.63 18.80 4.70
CA LEU A 93 9.84 19.38 3.61
C LEU A 93 9.54 20.86 3.82
N ASN A 94 10.29 21.55 4.68
CA ASN A 94 10.06 22.97 4.95
C ASN A 94 10.62 23.88 3.84
N SER A 95 9.99 25.05 3.68
CA SER A 95 10.35 26.02 2.64
C SER A 95 11.61 26.83 2.96
N SER A 96 12.32 26.54 4.06
CA SER A 96 13.56 27.22 4.45
C SER A 96 14.82 26.58 3.85
N LEU A 97 14.66 25.48 3.12
CA LEU A 97 15.74 24.87 2.35
C LEU A 97 16.13 25.76 1.16
N GLY A 98 17.36 25.58 0.67
CA GLY A 98 17.84 26.26 -0.53
C GLY A 98 17.09 25.79 -1.78
N GLU A 99 17.21 26.58 -2.86
CA GLU A 99 16.68 26.20 -4.17
C GLU A 99 17.30 24.88 -4.64
N MET A 100 16.48 24.07 -5.31
CA MET A 100 16.86 22.85 -6.00
C MET A 100 17.95 23.15 -7.03
N GLN A 101 19.08 22.47 -6.96
CA GLN A 101 20.22 22.70 -7.85
C GLN A 101 20.21 21.77 -9.07
N ASP A 102 19.78 20.52 -8.90
CA ASP A 102 19.78 19.47 -9.94
C ASP A 102 18.57 18.53 -9.81
N ILE A 103 18.37 17.59 -10.74
CA ILE A 103 17.35 16.55 -10.69
C ILE A 103 17.65 15.59 -9.54
N ILE A 104 16.66 15.33 -8.67
CA ILE A 104 16.74 14.25 -7.68
C ILE A 104 16.39 12.93 -8.36
N LYS A 105 17.22 11.90 -8.18
CA LYS A 105 17.03 10.57 -8.76
C LYS A 105 17.05 9.50 -7.67
N LEU A 106 15.97 8.73 -7.56
CA LEU A 106 15.84 7.67 -6.55
C LEU A 106 15.40 6.38 -7.22
N ASN A 107 16.12 5.29 -6.99
CA ASN A 107 15.68 3.95 -7.41
C ASN A 107 14.58 3.41 -6.47
N TYR A 108 14.01 2.25 -6.78
CA TYR A 108 12.88 1.72 -6.02
C TYR A 108 13.19 1.41 -4.55
N LEU A 109 14.41 0.96 -4.22
CA LEU A 109 14.84 0.72 -2.84
C LEU A 109 14.90 2.03 -2.04
N GLN A 110 15.44 3.07 -2.66
CA GLN A 110 15.54 4.41 -2.07
C GLN A 110 14.14 5.04 -1.89
N VAL A 111 13.26 4.92 -2.88
CA VAL A 111 11.86 5.38 -2.76
C VAL A 111 11.13 4.63 -1.64
N GLY A 112 11.30 3.32 -1.54
CA GLY A 112 10.71 2.50 -0.47
C GLY A 112 11.16 2.93 0.92
N ALA A 113 12.46 3.08 1.13
CA ALA A 113 13.02 3.51 2.41
C ALA A 113 12.58 4.93 2.79
N LEU A 114 12.56 5.86 1.84
CA LEU A 114 12.06 7.21 2.06
C LEU A 114 10.57 7.23 2.42
N ALA A 115 9.76 6.47 1.71
CA ALA A 115 8.32 6.37 1.95
C ALA A 115 8.01 5.76 3.33
N ASP A 116 8.73 4.72 3.74
CA ASP A 116 8.59 4.14 5.07
C ASP A 116 9.02 5.13 6.16
N ASN A 117 10.15 5.83 5.99
CA ASN A 117 10.57 6.87 6.94
C ASN A 117 9.51 7.98 7.12
N ILE A 118 8.89 8.43 6.04
CA ILE A 118 7.78 9.40 6.10
C ILE A 118 6.56 8.80 6.80
N LEU A 119 6.21 7.55 6.50
CA LEU A 119 5.08 6.86 7.14
C LEU A 119 5.31 6.68 8.65
N GLN A 120 6.51 6.28 9.07
CA GLN A 120 6.89 6.13 10.47
C GLN A 120 6.87 7.47 11.21
N SER A 121 7.43 8.53 10.62
CA SER A 121 7.48 9.86 11.27
C SER A 121 6.10 10.51 11.39
N GLN A 122 5.23 10.39 10.39
CA GLN A 122 3.90 11.01 10.41
C GLN A 122 2.88 10.22 11.23
N MET A 123 2.98 8.88 11.25
CA MET A 123 1.96 8.01 11.83
C MET A 123 2.46 7.17 13.02
N GLY A 124 3.74 7.26 13.38
CA GLY A 124 4.36 6.41 14.39
C GLY A 124 4.29 4.91 14.04
N GLY A 125 4.23 4.58 12.73
CA GLY A 125 4.08 3.21 12.24
C GLY A 125 2.73 2.56 12.55
N LYS A 126 1.75 3.34 13.03
CA LYS A 126 0.51 2.82 13.58
C LYS A 126 -0.70 3.55 13.01
N ILE A 127 -1.77 2.80 12.79
CA ILE A 127 -3.08 3.33 12.43
C ILE A 127 -4.02 3.11 13.61
N LYS A 128 -4.55 4.20 14.16
CA LYS A 128 -5.63 4.11 15.15
C LYS A 128 -6.94 3.63 14.51
N PHE A 129 -7.43 2.49 14.98
CA PHE A 129 -8.75 1.96 14.65
C PHE A 129 -9.43 1.40 15.90
N ASN A 130 -10.68 1.82 16.15
CA ASN A 130 -11.48 1.39 17.31
C ASN A 130 -10.73 1.48 18.65
N ASN A 131 -10.00 2.59 18.88
CA ASN A 131 -9.11 2.79 20.04
C ASN A 131 -7.97 1.76 20.17
N LYS A 132 -7.62 1.05 19.09
CA LYS A 132 -6.45 0.18 18.97
C LYS A 132 -5.45 0.75 17.99
N ASP A 133 -4.19 0.42 18.23
CA ASP A 133 -3.11 0.68 17.29
C ASP A 133 -2.90 -0.55 16.40
N ILE A 134 -3.08 -0.38 15.09
CA ILE A 134 -2.69 -1.36 14.07
C ILE A 134 -1.31 -0.98 13.60
N GLU A 135 -0.32 -1.83 13.82
CA GLU A 135 0.99 -1.64 13.21
C GLU A 135 0.87 -1.84 11.70
N ILE A 136 1.38 -0.86 10.94
CA ILE A 136 1.50 -0.91 9.49
C ILE A 136 2.97 -0.73 9.13
N LYS A 137 3.46 -1.61 8.25
CA LYS A 137 4.81 -1.55 7.71
C LYS A 137 4.75 -1.59 6.20
N LEU A 138 5.47 -0.67 5.55
CA LEU A 138 5.73 -0.76 4.13
C LEU A 138 6.88 -1.76 3.94
N MET A 139 6.66 -2.82 3.17
CA MET A 139 7.63 -3.90 2.98
C MET A 139 8.39 -3.73 1.66
N GLN A 140 7.69 -3.29 0.63
CA GLN A 140 8.25 -3.15 -0.70
C GLN A 140 7.61 -1.99 -1.44
N VAL A 141 8.46 -1.30 -2.19
CA VAL A 141 8.10 -0.45 -3.31
C VAL A 141 8.95 -0.91 -4.47
N LYS A 142 8.31 -1.29 -5.57
CA LYS A 142 8.96 -1.62 -6.83
C LYS A 142 8.29 -0.85 -7.94
N PHE A 143 9.09 -0.34 -8.87
CA PHE A 143 8.56 0.12 -10.13
C PHE A 143 9.40 -0.38 -11.30
N ASP A 144 8.71 -0.78 -12.35
CA ASP A 144 9.28 -1.33 -13.58
C ASP A 144 8.42 -0.90 -14.78
N ASN A 145 8.72 -1.44 -15.97
CA ASN A 145 7.98 -1.18 -17.20
C ASN A 145 7.76 0.33 -17.45
N VAL A 146 8.85 1.09 -17.34
CA VAL A 146 8.83 2.55 -17.46
C VAL A 146 8.47 2.95 -18.89
N GLN A 147 7.39 3.71 -19.05
CA GLN A 147 6.89 4.16 -20.35
C GLN A 147 6.31 5.57 -20.24
N ASN A 148 6.66 6.45 -21.18
CA ASN A 148 6.12 7.82 -21.27
C ASN A 148 6.20 8.63 -19.95
N GLY A 149 7.20 8.34 -19.11
CA GLY A 149 7.36 8.99 -17.82
C GLY A 149 6.50 8.42 -16.69
N GLY A 150 5.67 7.42 -16.99
CA GLY A 150 4.96 6.56 -16.04
C GLY A 150 5.69 5.23 -15.81
N ALA A 151 5.16 4.41 -14.93
CA ALA A 151 5.71 3.09 -14.60
C ALA A 151 4.62 2.17 -14.04
N ARG A 152 4.87 0.87 -14.08
CA ARG A 152 4.13 -0.11 -13.27
C ARG A 152 4.70 -0.09 -11.87
N PHE A 153 3.83 0.01 -10.88
CA PHE A 153 4.19 0.18 -9.48
C PHE A 153 3.60 -0.96 -8.65
N ASN A 154 4.45 -1.70 -7.94
CA ASN A 154 4.04 -2.69 -6.96
C ASN A 154 4.40 -2.20 -5.55
N THR A 155 3.43 -2.24 -4.64
CA THR A 155 3.61 -1.88 -3.23
C THR A 155 3.11 -3.00 -2.34
N VAL A 156 3.91 -3.39 -1.34
CA VAL A 156 3.53 -4.41 -0.35
C VAL A 156 3.44 -3.78 1.03
N PHE A 157 2.28 -3.94 1.67
CA PHE A 157 2.08 -3.56 3.06
C PHE A 157 1.90 -4.78 3.95
N ARG A 158 2.46 -4.73 5.17
CA ARG A 158 2.18 -5.65 6.26
C ARG A 158 1.37 -4.94 7.35
N LEU A 159 0.27 -5.53 7.77
CA LEU A 159 -0.62 -4.99 8.80
C LEU A 159 -0.81 -6.01 9.91
N ASN A 160 -0.47 -5.66 11.15
CA ASN A 160 -0.73 -6.48 12.32
C ASN A 160 -2.18 -6.30 12.80
N ILE A 161 -3.03 -7.28 12.54
CA ILE A 161 -4.47 -7.23 12.87
C ILE A 161 -4.83 -8.05 14.12
N THR A 162 -3.83 -8.61 14.83
CA THR A 162 -4.00 -9.31 16.10
C THR A 162 -4.87 -8.54 17.11
N PRO A 163 -4.74 -7.21 17.28
CA PRO A 163 -5.58 -6.46 18.22
C PRO A 163 -7.10 -6.59 17.96
N PHE A 164 -7.52 -6.84 16.72
CA PHE A 164 -8.92 -7.08 16.35
C PHE A 164 -9.32 -8.53 16.56
N LYS A 165 -8.44 -9.45 16.17
CA LYS A 165 -8.65 -10.88 16.37
C LYS A 165 -8.83 -11.19 17.86
N ASP A 166 -8.14 -10.50 18.75
CA ASP A 166 -8.27 -10.70 20.19
C ASP A 166 -9.58 -10.20 20.82
N GLU A 167 -10.28 -9.30 20.14
CA GLU A 167 -11.62 -8.85 20.54
C GLU A 167 -12.74 -9.78 20.09
N MET A 168 -12.45 -10.76 19.22
CA MET A 168 -13.39 -11.79 18.79
C MET A 168 -13.64 -12.79 19.92
N LYS A 169 -14.49 -12.40 20.87
CA LYS A 169 -14.88 -13.20 22.05
C LYS A 169 -16.39 -13.50 22.04
N GLY A 170 -16.75 -14.67 22.52
CA GLY A 170 -18.14 -15.12 22.62
C GLY A 170 -18.67 -15.74 21.34
N PHE A 171 -19.79 -16.44 21.43
CA PHE A 171 -20.44 -17.04 20.27
C PHE A 171 -21.05 -15.98 19.33
N PRO A 172 -20.88 -16.08 17.99
CA PRO A 172 -20.13 -17.10 17.25
C PRO A 172 -18.65 -16.74 16.98
N PHE A 173 -18.17 -15.59 17.44
CA PHE A 173 -16.84 -15.06 17.16
C PHE A 173 -15.68 -15.97 17.59
N ASP A 174 -15.80 -16.66 18.72
CA ASP A 174 -14.79 -17.62 19.19
C ASP A 174 -14.50 -18.72 18.15
N PHE A 175 -15.54 -19.20 17.47
CA PHE A 175 -15.43 -20.24 16.45
C PHE A 175 -14.82 -19.72 15.14
N LEU A 176 -15.01 -18.43 14.87
CA LEU A 176 -14.56 -17.75 13.65
C LEU A 176 -13.13 -17.24 13.77
N LYS A 177 -12.64 -16.98 14.99
CA LYS A 177 -11.31 -16.45 15.27
C LYS A 177 -10.18 -17.24 14.60
N LYS A 178 -10.32 -18.56 14.46
CA LYS A 178 -9.33 -19.44 13.79
C LYS A 178 -9.18 -19.22 12.28
N TYR A 179 -10.05 -18.44 11.65
CA TYR A 179 -10.00 -18.11 10.22
C TYR A 179 -9.60 -16.65 9.97
N VAL A 180 -9.33 -15.87 11.02
CA VAL A 180 -8.82 -14.50 10.91
C VAL A 180 -7.30 -14.55 11.10
N PRO A 181 -6.51 -14.09 10.12
CA PRO A 181 -5.06 -14.05 10.25
C PRO A 181 -4.62 -13.08 11.34
N ASP A 182 -3.42 -13.28 11.88
CA ASP A 182 -2.79 -12.30 12.78
C ASP A 182 -2.22 -11.11 11.99
N THR A 183 -1.80 -11.36 10.74
CA THR A 183 -1.19 -10.37 9.86
C THR A 183 -1.82 -10.41 8.47
N LEU A 184 -2.09 -9.23 7.90
CA LEU A 184 -2.47 -9.07 6.50
C LEU A 184 -1.31 -8.48 5.72
N TYR A 185 -0.93 -9.16 4.65
CA TYR A 185 -0.03 -8.71 3.61
C TYR A 185 -0.87 -8.33 2.41
N ILE A 186 -0.72 -7.10 1.93
CA ILE A 186 -1.45 -6.58 0.78
C ILE A 186 -0.42 -6.20 -0.28
N SER A 187 -0.39 -6.92 -1.39
CA SER A 187 0.45 -6.59 -2.56
C SER A 187 -0.42 -5.96 -3.63
N SER A 188 -0.20 -4.67 -3.88
CA SER A 188 -0.97 -3.81 -4.78
C SER A 188 -0.13 -3.45 -5.98
N THR A 189 -0.57 -3.82 -7.18
CA THR A 189 0.11 -3.48 -8.44
C THR A 189 -0.80 -2.58 -9.27
N VAL A 190 -0.29 -1.40 -9.65
CA VAL A 190 -1.00 -0.42 -10.48
C VAL A 190 -0.10 0.09 -11.59
N ASP A 191 -0.69 0.51 -12.69
CA ASP A 191 0.01 1.30 -13.69
C ASP A 191 -0.19 2.79 -13.37
N VAL A 192 0.91 3.55 -13.33
CA VAL A 192 0.94 4.99 -13.09
C VAL A 192 1.27 5.67 -14.41
N SER A 193 0.30 6.40 -14.95
CA SER A 193 0.46 7.15 -16.20
C SER A 193 0.56 8.64 -15.92
N LYS A 194 1.58 9.29 -16.48
CA LYS A 194 1.74 10.73 -16.39
C LYS A 194 0.75 11.43 -17.33
N THR A 195 0.20 12.57 -16.91
CA THR A 195 -0.62 13.42 -17.77
C THR A 195 0.20 14.58 -18.36
N THR A 196 -0.43 15.45 -19.13
CA THR A 196 0.22 16.67 -19.64
C THR A 196 0.38 17.76 -18.59
N THR A 197 -0.36 17.67 -17.48
CA THR A 197 -0.28 18.65 -16.39
C THR A 197 0.82 18.24 -15.41
N PRO A 198 1.70 19.17 -14.98
CA PRO A 198 2.73 18.84 -14.01
C PRO A 198 2.16 18.27 -12.71
N PHE A 199 2.84 17.27 -12.15
CA PHE A 199 2.47 16.55 -10.91
C PHE A 199 1.15 15.78 -10.96
N GLU A 200 0.46 15.76 -12.10
CA GLU A 200 -0.76 14.99 -12.27
C GLU A 200 -0.44 13.58 -12.81
N TYR A 201 -1.25 12.62 -12.38
CA TYR A 201 -1.12 11.22 -12.73
C TYR A 201 -2.47 10.53 -12.75
N VAL A 202 -2.53 9.43 -13.50
CA VAL A 202 -3.66 8.51 -13.52
C VAL A 202 -3.17 7.15 -13.02
N ILE A 203 -3.97 6.54 -12.16
CA ILE A 203 -3.75 5.19 -11.65
C ILE A 203 -4.72 4.25 -12.34
N THR A 204 -4.22 3.09 -12.77
CA THR A 204 -5.07 2.02 -13.31
C THR A 204 -4.73 0.70 -12.62
N HIS A 205 -5.75 -0.06 -12.24
CA HIS A 205 -5.56 -1.38 -11.63
C HIS A 205 -4.81 -2.36 -12.56
N VAL A 206 -3.88 -3.11 -11.98
CA VAL A 206 -3.25 -4.27 -12.63
C VAL A 206 -3.57 -5.54 -11.87
N SER A 207 -3.22 -5.59 -10.58
CA SER A 207 -3.50 -6.75 -9.72
C SER A 207 -3.50 -6.37 -8.24
N LEU A 208 -4.17 -7.17 -7.43
CA LEU A 208 -4.14 -7.06 -5.97
C LEU A 208 -4.16 -8.47 -5.39
N THR A 209 -3.27 -8.75 -4.45
CA THR A 209 -3.28 -10.01 -3.70
C THR A 209 -3.26 -9.74 -2.20
N ILE A 210 -3.86 -10.67 -1.43
CA ILE A 210 -3.88 -10.61 0.03
C ILE A 210 -3.37 -11.94 0.58
N ASN A 211 -2.31 -11.90 1.40
CA ASN A 211 -1.60 -13.07 1.91
C ASN A 211 -1.32 -14.07 0.76
N ASN A 212 -1.61 -15.36 0.97
CA ASN A 212 -1.38 -16.43 0.00
C ASN A 212 -2.50 -16.55 -1.05
N LEU A 213 -3.45 -15.60 -1.12
CA LEU A 213 -4.44 -15.59 -2.19
C LEU A 213 -3.83 -15.06 -3.49
N ASP A 214 -3.92 -15.87 -4.54
CA ASP A 214 -3.66 -15.40 -5.90
C ASP A 214 -4.69 -14.32 -6.35
N ASN A 215 -4.44 -13.71 -7.51
CA ASN A 215 -5.28 -12.62 -8.01
C ASN A 215 -6.74 -13.04 -8.25
N VAL A 216 -6.97 -14.27 -8.72
CA VAL A 216 -8.32 -14.79 -9.01
C VAL A 216 -9.10 -15.02 -7.72
N LYS A 217 -8.46 -15.65 -6.73
CA LYS A 217 -9.06 -15.86 -5.40
C LYS A 217 -9.29 -14.55 -4.67
N THR A 218 -8.39 -13.58 -4.84
CA THR A 218 -8.58 -12.24 -4.29
C THR A 218 -9.77 -11.55 -4.95
N GLN A 219 -9.91 -11.64 -6.27
CA GLN A 219 -11.06 -11.09 -6.99
C GLN A 219 -12.39 -11.69 -6.51
N ASP A 220 -12.45 -13.01 -6.38
CA ASP A 220 -13.65 -13.74 -5.92
C ASP A 220 -14.01 -13.41 -4.46
N LEU A 221 -13.00 -13.25 -3.59
CA LEU A 221 -13.19 -12.74 -2.25
C LEU A 221 -13.82 -11.34 -2.26
N PHE A 222 -13.28 -10.43 -3.07
CA PHE A 222 -13.81 -9.07 -3.20
C PHE A 222 -15.23 -9.04 -3.79
N HIS A 223 -15.54 -9.90 -4.76
CA HIS A 223 -16.91 -10.05 -5.28
C HIS A 223 -17.88 -10.45 -4.16
N THR A 224 -17.46 -11.37 -3.29
CA THR A 224 -18.25 -11.78 -2.13
C THR A 224 -18.42 -10.63 -1.12
N LEU A 225 -17.33 -9.92 -0.79
CA LEU A 225 -17.37 -8.77 0.09
C LEU A 225 -18.27 -7.66 -0.46
N ASP A 226 -18.22 -7.37 -1.76
CA ASP A 226 -19.06 -6.34 -2.36
C ASP A 226 -20.54 -6.73 -2.42
N THR A 227 -20.81 -7.98 -2.80
CA THR A 227 -22.17 -8.51 -2.87
C THR A 227 -22.93 -8.27 -1.57
N PHE A 228 -22.31 -8.60 -0.42
CA PHE A 228 -22.98 -8.58 0.87
C PHE A 228 -22.70 -7.34 1.72
N LEU A 229 -21.53 -6.72 1.59
CA LEU A 229 -21.09 -5.63 2.46
C LEU A 229 -20.85 -4.31 1.71
N LYS A 230 -21.08 -4.27 0.39
CA LYS A 230 -20.82 -3.09 -0.46
C LYS A 230 -19.40 -2.56 -0.27
N PHE A 231 -18.47 -3.51 -0.24
CA PHE A 231 -17.05 -3.25 -0.04
C PHE A 231 -16.42 -2.45 -1.19
N GLY A 232 -16.93 -2.59 -2.40
CA GLY A 232 -16.26 -2.18 -3.63
C GLY A 232 -15.45 -3.33 -4.22
N SER A 233 -15.03 -3.15 -5.47
CA SER A 233 -14.27 -4.15 -6.21
C SER A 233 -12.78 -4.15 -5.83
N GLN A 234 -12.11 -5.26 -6.15
CA GLN A 234 -10.66 -5.38 -6.04
C GLN A 234 -9.93 -4.24 -6.77
N GLU A 235 -10.40 -3.89 -7.96
CA GLU A 235 -9.89 -2.79 -8.79
C GLU A 235 -9.96 -1.45 -8.06
N THR A 236 -11.15 -1.04 -7.62
CA THR A 236 -11.32 0.26 -6.93
C THR A 236 -10.48 0.35 -5.65
N PHE A 237 -10.31 -0.77 -4.96
CA PHE A 237 -9.52 -0.84 -3.74
C PHE A 237 -8.02 -0.73 -4.05
N ASN A 238 -7.57 -1.43 -5.08
CA ASN A 238 -6.19 -1.37 -5.55
C ASN A 238 -5.82 0.03 -6.04
N GLU A 239 -6.69 0.67 -6.81
CA GLU A 239 -6.52 2.06 -7.24
C GLU A 239 -6.50 3.02 -6.06
N THR A 240 -7.29 2.78 -5.02
CA THR A 240 -7.24 3.63 -3.82
C THR A 240 -5.90 3.52 -3.10
N ILE A 241 -5.32 2.32 -3.03
CA ILE A 241 -3.96 2.13 -2.51
C ILE A 241 -2.96 2.87 -3.40
N GLY A 242 -2.98 2.60 -4.71
CA GLY A 242 -2.08 3.24 -5.67
C GLY A 242 -2.15 4.77 -5.62
N ASN A 243 -3.35 5.34 -5.56
CA ASN A 243 -3.55 6.79 -5.43
C ASN A 243 -2.95 7.35 -4.14
N LYS A 244 -3.03 6.61 -3.02
CA LYS A 244 -2.43 7.04 -1.76
C LYS A 244 -0.91 6.93 -1.74
N VAL A 245 -0.35 5.88 -2.33
CA VAL A 245 1.10 5.74 -2.47
C VAL A 245 1.64 6.85 -3.38
N MET A 246 1.01 7.09 -4.54
CA MET A 246 1.41 8.16 -5.45
C MET A 246 1.11 9.57 -4.90
N GLY A 247 0.08 9.72 -4.07
CA GLY A 247 -0.23 10.99 -3.40
C GLY A 247 0.88 11.40 -2.43
N VAL A 248 1.48 10.44 -1.72
CA VAL A 248 2.64 10.69 -0.85
C VAL A 248 3.92 10.93 -1.67
N LEU A 249 4.14 10.16 -2.75
CA LEU A 249 5.37 10.26 -3.54
C LEU A 249 5.41 11.51 -4.44
N ILE A 250 4.32 11.77 -5.15
CA ILE A 250 4.20 12.85 -6.14
C ILE A 250 3.49 14.04 -5.50
N GLY A 251 2.26 13.83 -5.03
CA GLY A 251 1.40 14.89 -4.51
C GLY A 251 0.86 15.81 -5.61
N ASN A 252 0.02 16.76 -5.21
CA ASN A 252 -0.55 17.79 -6.08
C ASN A 252 -1.05 18.97 -5.22
N GLU A 253 -1.80 19.90 -5.82
CA GLU A 253 -2.37 21.06 -5.12
C GLU A 253 -3.28 20.71 -3.93
N SER A 254 -3.90 19.53 -3.93
CA SER A 254 -4.84 19.07 -2.90
C SER A 254 -4.23 18.09 -1.89
N GLU A 255 -3.13 17.43 -2.22
CA GLU A 255 -2.47 16.42 -1.38
C GLU A 255 -0.96 16.67 -1.36
N THR A 256 -0.41 16.97 -0.18
CA THR A 256 1.02 17.19 0.00
C THR A 256 1.79 15.87 -0.21
N GLY A 257 2.58 15.83 -1.28
CA GLY A 257 3.52 14.74 -1.57
C GLY A 257 4.94 15.26 -1.76
N LEU A 258 5.92 14.36 -1.77
CA LEU A 258 7.35 14.70 -1.80
C LEU A 258 7.69 15.60 -3.00
N ALA A 259 7.41 15.16 -4.24
CA ALA A 259 7.78 15.95 -5.42
C ALA A 259 7.11 17.32 -5.45
N TYR A 260 5.80 17.37 -5.18
CA TYR A 260 5.03 18.60 -5.17
C TYR A 260 5.50 19.57 -4.06
N SER A 261 5.93 19.05 -2.91
CA SER A 261 6.45 19.87 -1.80
C SER A 261 7.75 20.60 -2.15
N LEU A 262 8.49 20.12 -3.16
CA LEU A 262 9.71 20.77 -3.65
C LEU A 262 9.43 21.81 -4.75
N LYS A 263 8.17 21.98 -5.18
CA LYS A 263 7.78 23.00 -6.18
C LYS A 263 8.20 24.43 -5.78
N PRO A 264 8.04 24.89 -4.52
CA PRO A 264 8.53 26.20 -4.09
C PRO A 264 10.06 26.33 -4.12
N LEU A 265 10.78 25.21 -4.14
CA LEU A 265 12.24 25.14 -4.22
C LEU A 265 12.73 24.99 -5.67
N GLY A 266 11.84 24.96 -6.67
CA GLY A 266 12.20 24.88 -8.08
C GLY A 266 11.89 23.56 -8.78
N ALA A 267 11.26 22.60 -8.10
CA ALA A 267 10.80 21.39 -8.80
C ALA A 267 9.69 21.72 -9.80
N THR A 268 9.84 21.26 -11.04
CA THR A 268 8.88 21.51 -12.12
C THR A 268 7.91 20.36 -12.35
N ASP A 269 8.34 19.11 -12.13
CA ASP A 269 7.51 17.92 -12.32
C ASP A 269 8.16 16.65 -11.73
N TYR A 270 7.57 15.48 -11.94
CA TYR A 270 8.18 14.17 -11.72
C TYR A 270 8.30 13.37 -13.02
N LYS A 271 9.12 12.33 -13.04
CA LYS A 271 9.16 11.34 -14.13
C LYS A 271 9.74 10.01 -13.67
N PHE A 272 9.24 8.91 -14.21
CA PHE A 272 9.94 7.62 -14.20
C PHE A 272 10.81 7.48 -15.45
N VAL A 273 12.09 7.12 -15.29
CA VAL A 273 13.06 6.98 -16.38
C VAL A 273 13.93 5.74 -16.20
N ILE A 274 14.52 5.26 -17.29
CA ILE A 274 15.57 4.24 -17.26
C ILE A 274 16.89 4.93 -17.58
N ILE A 275 17.89 4.74 -16.71
CA ILE A 275 19.26 5.21 -16.89
C ILE A 275 20.17 4.03 -16.60
N ASP A 276 21.01 3.64 -17.56
CA ASP A 276 21.95 2.52 -17.43
C ASP A 276 21.28 1.23 -16.93
N ASP A 277 20.13 0.88 -17.55
CA ASP A 277 19.30 -0.29 -17.21
C ASP A 277 18.72 -0.31 -15.79
N ILE A 278 18.71 0.84 -15.10
CA ILE A 278 18.11 1.01 -13.78
C ILE A 278 16.93 1.97 -13.87
N GLU A 279 15.80 1.58 -13.31
CA GLU A 279 14.63 2.44 -13.18
C GLU A 279 14.81 3.46 -12.04
N TYR A 280 14.49 4.71 -12.34
CA TYR A 280 14.50 5.81 -11.38
C TYR A 280 13.17 6.55 -11.35
N PHE A 281 12.70 6.86 -10.14
CA PHE A 281 11.81 7.97 -9.89
C PHE A 281 12.64 9.25 -9.82
N THR A 282 12.22 10.28 -10.54
CA THR A 282 12.96 11.53 -10.64
C THR A 282 12.07 12.73 -10.39
N ILE A 283 12.61 13.70 -9.65
CA ILE A 283 11.98 15.01 -9.44
C ILE A 283 12.73 15.99 -10.34
N GLN A 284 12.01 16.57 -11.29
CA GLN A 284 12.54 17.43 -12.35
C GLN A 284 12.73 18.86 -11.83
N LYS A 285 13.72 19.55 -12.38
CA LYS A 285 13.97 20.98 -12.23
C LYS A 285 13.77 21.64 -13.58
#